data_AF-A0A4R8FTG9-F1
#
_entry.id   AF-A0A4R8FTG9-F1
#
_cell.length_a   1.000
_cell.length_b   1.000
_cell.length_c   1.000
_cell.angle_alpha   90.00
_cell.angle_beta   90.00
_cell.angle_gamma   90.00
#
_symmetry.space_group_name_H-M   'P 1'
#
loop_
_entity.id
_entity.type
_entity.pdbx_description
1 polymer ?
#
loop_
_entity_poly.entity_id
_entity_poly.type
_entity_poly.pdbx_seq_one_letter_code
_entity_poly.pdbx_strand_id
1 'polypeptide(L)'
;MYNRSRKVVCPQCRGDNFWKGDPAPTDMLVCRFCKSDIVTYDKYIHNFIRGEAARMLAQFMETDSEHDLAMLKHALSQPHMPKPQRTPRSLRL
;
A
#
# COMPACT_ATOMS: atom_id res chain seq x y z
N MET A 1 -2.27 0.24 -9.97
CA MET A 1 -3.47 0.53 -10.79
C MET A 1 -4.69 0.22 -9.93
N TYR A 2 -5.59 1.18 -9.68
CA TYR A 2 -6.77 0.97 -8.81
C TYR A 2 -7.70 -0.09 -9.42
N ASN A 3 -8.16 -1.05 -8.62
CA ASN A 3 -9.13 -2.05 -9.08
C ASN A 3 -10.50 -1.39 -9.26
N ARG A 4 -10.79 -0.92 -10.48
CA ARG A 4 -12.03 -0.22 -10.85
C ARG A 4 -13.21 -1.16 -11.10
N SER A 5 -13.00 -2.49 -11.07
CA SER A 5 -14.00 -3.42 -11.59
C SER A 5 -15.31 -3.49 -10.79
N ARG A 6 -15.35 -2.89 -9.57
CA ARG A 6 -16.49 -2.97 -8.62
C ARG A 6 -17.04 -4.39 -8.44
N LYS A 7 -16.23 -5.41 -8.75
CA LYS A 7 -16.61 -6.80 -8.74
C LYS A 7 -16.65 -7.30 -7.30
N VAL A 8 -17.77 -7.89 -6.92
CA VAL A 8 -18.00 -8.50 -5.61
C VAL A 8 -18.38 -9.96 -5.81
N VAL A 9 -17.65 -10.86 -5.15
CA VAL A 9 -17.93 -12.30 -5.18
C VAL A 9 -18.98 -12.61 -4.12
N CYS A 10 -20.05 -13.30 -4.50
CA CYS A 10 -21.08 -13.75 -3.57
C CYS A 10 -20.50 -14.81 -2.61
N PRO A 11 -20.66 -14.65 -1.28
CA PRO A 11 -20.14 -15.62 -0.31
C PRO A 11 -20.89 -16.97 -0.34
N GLN A 12 -22.13 -16.98 -0.84
CA GLN A 12 -22.98 -18.18 -0.86
C GLN A 12 -22.70 -19.08 -2.06
N CYS A 13 -22.60 -18.51 -3.26
CA CYS A 13 -22.46 -19.29 -4.50
C CYS A 13 -21.19 -19.00 -5.29
N ARG A 14 -20.30 -18.12 -4.78
CA ARG A 14 -19.07 -17.65 -5.45
C ARG A 14 -19.29 -16.99 -6.81
N GLY A 15 -20.52 -16.57 -7.10
CA GLY A 15 -20.86 -15.87 -8.34
C GLY A 15 -20.35 -14.44 -8.34
N ASP A 16 -19.97 -13.94 -9.52
CA ASP A 16 -19.51 -12.58 -9.72
C ASP A 16 -20.68 -11.59 -9.89
N ASN A 17 -20.67 -10.54 -9.08
CA ASN A 17 -21.71 -9.51 -9.04
C ASN A 17 -21.10 -8.10 -9.07
N PHE A 18 -21.90 -7.13 -9.51
CA PHE A 18 -21.54 -5.72 -9.60
C PHE A 18 -22.82 -4.89 -9.57
N TRP A 19 -22.75 -3.68 -9.01
CA TRP A 19 -23.82 -2.70 -9.20
C TRP A 19 -23.78 -2.17 -10.64
N LYS A 20 -24.96 -1.84 -11.18
CA LYS A 20 -25.08 -1.11 -12.44
C LYS A 20 -25.21 0.38 -12.14
N GLY A 21 -24.54 1.22 -12.93
CA GLY A 21 -24.64 2.67 -12.81
C GLY A 21 -24.03 3.22 -11.52
N ASP A 22 -24.69 4.23 -10.95
CA ASP A 22 -24.29 4.92 -9.73
C ASP A 22 -25.26 4.59 -8.59
N PRO A 23 -24.95 3.56 -7.77
CA PRO A 23 -25.83 3.14 -6.69
C PRO A 23 -25.84 4.15 -5.54
N ALA A 24 -26.99 4.33 -4.91
CA ALA A 24 -27.10 5.07 -3.66
C ALA A 24 -26.40 4.31 -2.51
N PRO A 25 -25.95 4.99 -1.44
CA PRO A 25 -25.25 4.35 -0.33
C PRO A 25 -26.01 3.16 0.30
N THR A 26 -27.34 3.26 0.35
CA THR A 26 -28.24 2.25 0.91
C THR A 26 -28.55 1.09 -0.04
N ASP A 27 -28.13 1.17 -1.30
CA ASP A 27 -28.48 0.14 -2.30
C ASP A 27 -27.79 -1.18 -1.99
N MET A 28 -28.60 -2.22 -1.82
CA MET A 28 -28.15 -3.58 -1.58
C MET A 28 -27.71 -4.25 -2.88
N LEU A 29 -26.52 -4.87 -2.87
CA LEU A 29 -26.14 -5.82 -3.89
C LEU A 29 -26.75 -7.18 -3.58
N VAL A 30 -27.62 -7.64 -4.48
CA VAL A 30 -28.21 -8.98 -4.42
C VAL A 30 -27.50 -9.87 -5.44
N CYS A 31 -27.20 -11.11 -5.04
CA CYS A 31 -26.56 -12.07 -5.94
C CYS A 31 -27.47 -12.39 -7.14
N ARG A 32 -26.96 -12.23 -8.36
CA ARG A 32 -27.71 -12.54 -9.58
C ARG A 32 -28.05 -14.02 -9.73
N PHE A 33 -27.27 -14.91 -9.12
CA PHE A 33 -27.39 -16.36 -9.22
C PHE A 33 -28.28 -16.97 -8.13
N CYS A 34 -27.92 -16.79 -6.85
CA CYS A 34 -28.62 -17.42 -5.72
C CYS A 34 -29.57 -16.48 -4.96
N LYS A 35 -29.71 -15.22 -5.40
CA LYS A 35 -30.60 -14.20 -4.82
C LYS A 35 -30.34 -13.83 -3.36
N SER A 36 -29.21 -14.25 -2.79
CA SER A 36 -28.80 -13.82 -1.45
C SER A 36 -28.38 -12.34 -1.44
N ASP A 37 -28.71 -11.63 -0.36
CA ASP A 37 -28.13 -10.33 -0.07
C ASP A 37 -26.62 -10.47 0.16
N ILE A 38 -25.83 -9.55 -0.41
CA ILE A 38 -24.37 -9.57 -0.32
C ILE A 38 -23.90 -8.45 0.60
N VAL A 39 -24.10 -7.19 0.21
CA VAL A 39 -23.57 -6.02 0.91
C VAL A 39 -24.25 -4.74 0.39
N THR A 40 -24.37 -3.72 1.22
CA THR A 40 -24.78 -2.37 0.77
C THR A 40 -23.61 -1.65 0.10
N TYR A 41 -23.92 -0.69 -0.79
CA TYR A 41 -22.88 0.07 -1.48
C TYR A 41 -21.96 0.84 -0.53
N ASP A 42 -22.53 1.46 0.50
CA ASP A 42 -21.78 2.16 1.55
C ASP A 42 -20.73 1.26 2.23
N LYS A 43 -21.16 0.07 2.69
CA LYS A 43 -20.27 -0.91 3.32
C LYS A 43 -19.18 -1.38 2.36
N TYR A 44 -19.52 -1.58 1.09
CA TYR A 44 -18.55 -1.97 0.07
C TYR A 44 -17.48 -0.89 -0.12
N ILE A 45 -17.87 0.38 -0.27
CA ILE A 45 -16.94 1.49 -0.47
C ILE A 45 -16.04 1.68 0.76
N HIS A 46 -16.60 1.63 1.97
CA HIS A 46 -15.80 1.71 3.18
C HIS A 46 -14.74 0.60 3.28
N ASN A 47 -15.11 -0.64 2.95
CA ASN A 47 -14.17 -1.76 2.96
C ASN A 47 -13.13 -1.63 1.85
N PHE A 48 -13.54 -1.19 0.65
CA PHE A 48 -12.65 -0.96 -0.47
C PHE A 48 -11.60 0.11 -0.15
N ILE A 49 -12.03 1.29 0.35
CA ILE A 49 -11.13 2.38 0.72
C ILE A 49 -10.15 1.93 1.80
N ARG A 50 -10.63 1.23 2.84
CA ARG A 50 -9.76 0.70 3.90
C ARG A 50 -8.69 -0.25 3.34
N GLY A 51 -9.08 -1.17 2.45
CA GLY A 51 -8.15 -2.11 1.82
C GLY A 51 -7.13 -1.42 0.92
N GLU A 52 -7.56 -0.44 0.12
CA GLU A 52 -6.67 0.34 -0.73
C GLU A 52 -5.69 1.17 0.09
N ALA A 53 -6.14 1.82 1.16
CA ALA A 53 -5.28 2.57 2.07
C ALA A 53 -4.23 1.66 2.74
N ALA A 54 -4.64 0.50 3.23
CA ALA A 54 -3.71 -0.48 3.80
C ALA A 54 -2.66 -0.94 2.79
N ARG A 55 -3.07 -1.22 1.54
CA ARG A 55 -2.14 -1.61 0.47
C ARG A 55 -1.15 -0.50 0.12
N MET A 56 -1.61 0.76 0.07
CA MET A 56 -0.73 1.90 -0.19
C MET A 56 0.31 2.09 0.90
N LEU A 57 -0.09 1.97 2.17
CA LEU A 57 0.82 2.07 3.31
C LEU A 57 1.86 0.94 3.27
N ALA A 58 1.45 -0.29 2.99
CA ALA A 58 2.37 -1.42 2.86
C ALA A 58 3.39 -1.19 1.73
N GLN A 59 2.93 -0.75 0.56
CA GLN A 59 3.81 -0.45 -0.57
C GLN A 59 4.83 0.66 -0.24
N PHE A 60 4.40 1.69 0.49
CA PHE A 60 5.31 2.76 0.92
C PHE A 60 6.40 2.23 1.86
N MET A 61 6.02 1.44 2.88
CA MET A 61 6.97 0.87 3.83
C MET A 61 7.98 -0.08 3.18
N GLU A 62 7.54 -0.92 2.24
CA GLU A 62 8.43 -1.82 1.49
C GLU A 62 9.45 -1.03 0.65
N THR A 63 9.01 0.03 -0.02
CA THR A 63 9.87 0.87 -0.87
C THR A 63 10.95 1.59 -0.05
N ASP A 64 10.59 2.11 1.14
CA ASP A 64 11.52 2.82 2.02
C ASP A 64 12.59 1.86 2.58
N SER A 65 12.17 0.64 2.94
CA SER A 65 13.06 -0.38 3.51
C SER A 65 14.16 -0.83 2.54
N GLU A 66 13.85 -1.01 1.25
CA GLU A 66 14.85 -1.40 0.24
C GLU A 66 15.86 -0.29 -0.02
N HIS A 67 15.38 0.95 -0.11
CA HIS A 67 16.22 2.12 -0.31
C HIS A 67 17.15 2.37 0.88
N ASP A 68 16.62 2.31 2.10
CA ASP A 68 17.37 2.46 3.34
C ASP A 68 18.42 1.35 3.50
N LEU A 69 18.08 0.10 3.17
CA LEU A 69 19.05 -1.00 3.19
C LEU A 69 20.17 -0.81 2.17
N ALA A 70 19.87 -0.31 0.97
CA ALA A 70 20.89 -0.02 -0.04
C ALA A 70 21.82 1.11 0.41
N MET A 71 21.26 2.18 0.98
CA MET A 71 22.00 3.29 1.59
C MET A 71 22.92 2.81 2.73
N LEU A 72 22.39 2.00 3.65
CA LEU A 72 23.16 1.46 4.77
C LEU A 72 24.28 0.54 4.29
N LYS A 73 24.00 -0.36 3.33
CA LYS A 73 25.05 -1.21 2.72
C LYS A 73 26.14 -0.37 2.07
N HIS A 74 25.77 0.67 1.32
CA HIS A 74 26.74 1.56 0.70
C HIS A 74 27.59 2.29 1.75
N ALA A 75 26.97 2.85 2.80
CA ALA A 75 27.67 3.53 3.88
C ALA A 75 28.63 2.59 4.64
N LEU A 76 28.21 1.36 4.92
CA LEU A 76 29.03 0.34 5.59
C LEU A 76 30.14 -0.23 4.70
N SER A 77 29.94 -0.23 3.38
CA SER A 77 30.95 -0.71 2.41
C SER A 77 32.02 0.32 2.12
N GLN A 78 31.83 1.59 2.52
CA GLN A 78 32.88 2.58 2.40
C GLN A 78 33.97 2.30 3.45
N PRO A 79 35.25 2.13 3.04
CA PRO A 79 36.33 2.03 4.00
C PRO A 79 36.36 3.30 4.85
N HIS A 80 36.39 3.14 6.17
CA HIS A 80 36.60 4.24 7.12
C HIS A 80 37.90 4.96 6.74
N MET A 81 37.79 6.04 5.97
CA MET A 81 38.92 6.94 5.72
C MET A 81 39.26 7.58 7.08
N PRO A 82 40.46 7.36 7.63
CA PRO A 82 40.86 8.03 8.85
C PRO A 82 40.83 9.53 8.60
N LYS A 83 40.15 10.29 9.47
CA LYS A 83 40.15 11.76 9.41
C LYS A 83 41.60 12.25 9.33
N PRO A 84 41.94 13.14 8.38
CA PRO A 84 43.29 13.67 8.29
C PRO A 84 43.64 14.35 9.60
N GLN A 85 44.67 13.84 10.28
CA GLN A 85 45.21 14.45 11.48
C GLN A 85 45.73 15.85 11.11
N ARG A 86 45.13 16.89 11.67
CA ARG A 86 45.66 18.25 11.60
C ARG A 86 47.01 18.24 12.34
N THR A 87 48.11 18.24 11.60
CA THR A 87 49.43 18.46 12.16
C THR A 87 49.51 19.87 12.72
N PRO A 88 49.99 20.07 13.97
CA PRO A 88 50.21 21.40 14.50
C PRO A 88 51.37 22.04 13.73
N ARG A 89 51.12 23.21 13.13
CA ARG A 89 52.17 24.07 12.56
C ARG A 89 53.16 24.40 13.68
N SER A 90 54.39 23.89 13.61
CA SER A 90 55.47 24.39 14.44
C SER A 90 55.82 25.81 13.97
N LEU A 91 55.64 26.79 14.85
CA LEU A 91 56.26 28.09 14.70
C LEU A 91 57.76 27.90 14.89
N ARG A 92 58.56 28.14 13.84
CA ARG A 92 59.99 28.39 13.98
C ARG A 92 60.18 29.83 14.42
N LEU A 93 60.87 30.01 15.54
CA LEU A 93 61.58 31.24 15.93
C LEU A 93 63.01 31.14 15.42
#